data_AF-A0A9E3DJV3-F1
#
_entry.id   AF-A0A9E3DJV3-F1
#
_cell.length_a   1.000
_cell.length_b   1.000
_cell.length_c   1.000
_cell.angle_alpha   90.00
_cell.angle_beta   90.00
_cell.angle_gamma   90.00
#
_symmetry.space_group_name_H-M   'P 1'
#
loop_
_entity.id
_entity.type
_entity.pdbx_description
1 polymer ?
#
loop_
_entity_poly.entity_id
_entity_poly.type
_entity_poly.pdbx_seq_one_letter_code
_entity_poly.pdbx_strand_id
1 'polypeptide(L)'
;MYLRKGSRKRKSASPPKRRPAPPSEPPSEPPGEGGPEEAAAFIAESVGNLARLARRHRLDHLSYLLALAHLEAEEHLRLRSKRRLS
;
A
#
# COMPACT_ATOMS: atom_id res chain seq x y z
N MET A 1 -6.45 62.36 48.36
CA MET A 1 -5.68 61.71 49.43
C MET A 1 -5.15 60.38 48.92
N TYR A 2 -3.84 60.29 48.64
CA TYR A 2 -3.18 59.05 48.22
C TYR A 2 -2.85 58.18 49.44
N LEU A 3 -3.07 56.87 49.36
CA LEU A 3 -2.24 55.91 50.10
C LEU A 3 -1.98 54.64 49.27
N ARG A 4 -0.68 54.39 49.15
CA ARG A 4 0.05 53.41 48.36
C ARG A 4 0.25 52.13 49.16
N LYS A 5 -0.15 50.97 48.63
CA LYS A 5 0.40 49.63 48.92
C LYS A 5 0.13 48.78 47.66
N GLY A 6 1.01 47.98 47.10
CA GLY A 6 2.29 47.42 47.53
C GLY A 6 2.48 46.16 46.68
N SER A 7 3.63 46.06 46.04
CA SER A 7 4.03 45.07 45.05
C SER A 7 3.92 43.62 45.52
N ARG A 8 3.62 42.68 44.60
CA ARG A 8 4.29 41.36 44.47
C ARG A 8 3.81 40.63 43.21
N LYS A 9 4.50 40.88 42.10
CA LYS A 9 4.46 40.06 40.88
C LYS A 9 5.17 38.73 41.20
N ARG A 10 4.41 37.66 41.44
CA ARG A 10 4.99 36.31 41.59
C ARG A 10 5.53 35.88 40.23
N LYS A 11 6.86 35.78 40.11
CA LYS A 11 7.52 35.12 38.99
C LYS A 11 7.49 33.60 39.21
N SER A 12 7.30 32.92 38.08
CA SER A 12 7.72 31.56 37.73
C SER A 12 7.23 30.37 38.55
N ALA A 13 6.40 29.54 37.91
CA ALA A 13 6.75 28.14 37.69
C ALA A 13 6.24 27.74 36.31
N SER A 14 7.14 27.54 35.35
CA SER A 14 6.80 26.95 34.06
C SER A 14 6.32 25.51 34.28
N PRO A 15 5.27 25.04 33.58
CA PRO A 15 4.85 23.65 33.68
C PRO A 15 5.99 22.74 33.21
N PRO A 16 6.15 21.53 33.80
CA PRO A 16 7.22 20.63 33.41
C PRO A 16 7.08 20.29 31.92
N LYS A 17 8.14 20.60 31.17
CA LYS A 17 8.27 20.32 29.74
C LYS A 17 8.18 18.80 29.59
N ARG A 18 7.01 18.30 29.18
CA ARG A 18 6.82 16.89 28.81
C ARG A 18 7.92 16.54 27.82
N ARG A 19 8.80 15.62 28.20
CA ARG A 19 9.79 15.05 27.27
C ARG A 19 8.97 14.48 26.10
N PRO A 20 9.28 14.83 24.84
CA PRO A 20 8.66 14.16 23.73
C PRO A 20 8.98 12.67 23.88
N ALA A 21 7.95 11.83 23.81
CA ALA A 21 8.15 10.40 23.67
C ALA A 21 9.05 10.17 22.44
N PRO A 22 9.92 9.14 22.44
CA PRO A 22 10.60 8.74 21.21
C PRO A 22 9.54 8.58 20.11
N PRO A 23 9.84 8.95 18.85
CA PRO A 23 8.90 8.74 17.77
C PRO A 23 8.53 7.27 17.79
N SER A 24 7.29 7.00 18.19
CA SER A 24 6.66 5.71 17.99
C SER A 24 6.76 5.46 16.50
N GLU A 25 7.51 4.43 16.11
CA GLU A 25 7.58 4.00 14.73
C GLU A 25 6.15 4.00 14.17
N PRO A 26 5.91 4.66 13.02
CA PRO A 26 4.59 4.61 12.43
C PRO A 26 4.18 3.14 12.36
N PRO A 27 2.94 2.79 12.72
CA PRO A 27 2.49 1.41 12.63
C PRO A 27 2.89 0.89 11.26
N SER A 28 3.69 -0.17 11.24
CA SER A 28 4.09 -0.84 10.01
C SER A 28 2.84 -1.04 9.19
N GLU A 29 2.77 -0.39 8.03
CA GLU A 29 1.64 -0.49 7.12
C GLU A 29 1.33 -1.99 6.97
N PRO A 30 0.06 -2.41 7.17
CA PRO A 30 -0.29 -3.81 6.97
C PRO A 30 0.23 -4.24 5.60
N PRO A 31 0.81 -5.45 5.46
CA PRO A 31 1.37 -5.89 4.20
C PRO A 31 0.34 -5.64 3.10
N GLY A 32 0.66 -4.68 2.22
CA GLY A 32 -0.30 -4.17 1.24
C GLY A 32 -0.84 -5.32 0.40
N GLU A 33 -2.03 -5.15 -0.17
CA GLU A 33 -2.77 -6.15 -0.97
C GLU A 33 -2.05 -6.62 -2.26
N GLY A 34 -0.75 -6.34 -2.38
CA GLY A 34 0.08 -6.57 -3.54
C GLY A 34 0.04 -5.36 -4.48
N GLY A 35 1.20 -5.01 -5.02
CA GLY A 35 1.30 -4.00 -6.05
C GLY A 35 0.70 -4.47 -7.39
N PRO A 36 0.57 -3.57 -8.38
CA PRO A 36 0.03 -3.91 -9.70
C PRO A 36 0.78 -5.06 -10.41
N GLU A 37 2.07 -5.24 -10.11
CA GLU A 37 2.87 -6.37 -10.62
C GLU A 37 2.47 -7.70 -9.99
N GLU A 38 2.27 -7.73 -8.67
CA GLU A 38 1.83 -8.92 -7.96
C GLU A 38 0.41 -9.29 -8.37
N ALA A 39 -0.47 -8.31 -8.55
CA ALA A 39 -1.81 -8.53 -9.10
C ALA A 39 -1.77 -9.11 -10.52
N ALA A 40 -0.96 -8.55 -11.42
CA ALA A 40 -0.84 -9.05 -12.79
C ALA A 40 -0.23 -10.46 -12.84
N ALA A 41 0.77 -10.75 -12.01
CA ALA A 41 1.36 -12.09 -11.89
C ALA A 41 0.35 -13.10 -11.35
N PHE A 42 -0.40 -12.74 -10.31
CA PHE A 42 -1.46 -13.58 -9.76
C PHE A 42 -2.56 -13.88 -10.79
N ILE A 43 -2.98 -12.85 -11.56
CA ILE A 43 -3.96 -13.03 -12.64
C ILE A 43 -3.41 -13.98 -13.69
N ALA A 44 -2.19 -13.77 -14.18
CA ALA A 44 -1.56 -14.64 -15.18
C ALA A 44 -1.52 -16.10 -14.72
N GLU A 45 -1.04 -16.36 -13.50
CA GLU A 45 -1.02 -17.72 -12.94
C GLU A 45 -2.43 -18.32 -12.87
N SER A 46 -3.39 -17.57 -12.33
CA SER A 46 -4.77 -18.03 -12.12
C SER A 46 -5.45 -18.38 -13.45
N VAL A 47 -5.41 -17.49 -14.44
CA VAL A 47 -6.06 -17.72 -15.73
C VAL A 47 -5.36 -18.82 -16.54
N GLY A 48 -4.04 -18.98 -16.38
CA GLY A 48 -3.30 -20.08 -16.99
C GLY A 48 -3.73 -21.44 -16.43
N ASN A 49 -3.94 -21.53 -15.11
CA ASN A 49 -4.47 -22.71 -14.45
C ASN A 49 -5.89 -23.05 -14.93
N LEU A 50 -6.77 -22.04 -14.99
CA LEU A 50 -8.15 -22.20 -15.46
C LEU A 50 -8.23 -22.59 -16.93
N ALA A 51 -7.36 -22.04 -17.79
CA ALA A 51 -7.32 -22.39 -19.21
C ALA A 51 -7.02 -23.89 -19.39
N ARG A 52 -6.07 -24.44 -18.62
CA ARG A 52 -5.77 -25.88 -18.65
C ARG A 52 -6.96 -26.73 -18.20
N LEU A 53 -7.71 -26.28 -17.19
CA LEU A 53 -8.92 -26.97 -16.74
C LEU A 53 -10.03 -26.92 -17.81
N ALA A 54 -10.28 -25.74 -18.40
CA ALA A 54 -11.26 -25.56 -19.46
C ALA A 54 -10.96 -26.47 -20.68
N ARG A 55 -9.69 -26.58 -21.08
CA ARG A 55 -9.24 -27.50 -22.13
C ARG A 55 -9.53 -28.95 -21.79
N ARG A 56 -9.26 -29.38 -20.54
CA ARG A 56 -9.54 -30.75 -20.08
C ARG A 56 -11.02 -31.11 -20.19
N HIS A 57 -11.89 -30.13 -19.97
CA HIS A 57 -13.35 -30.29 -20.02
C HIS A 57 -13.97 -29.91 -21.38
N ARG A 58 -13.16 -29.65 -22.42
CA ARG A 58 -13.60 -29.27 -23.78
C ARG A 58 -14.50 -28.03 -23.82
N LEU A 59 -14.24 -27.08 -22.93
CA LEU A 59 -14.93 -25.79 -22.89
C LEU A 59 -14.20 -24.79 -23.80
N ASP A 60 -14.33 -24.97 -25.12
CA ASP A 60 -13.44 -24.32 -26.11
C ASP A 60 -13.48 -22.80 -26.06
N HIS A 61 -14.67 -22.20 -26.00
CA HIS A 61 -14.82 -20.74 -25.90
C HIS A 61 -14.24 -20.19 -24.60
N LEU A 62 -14.45 -20.88 -23.48
CA LEU A 62 -13.88 -20.48 -22.19
C LEU A 62 -12.35 -20.60 -22.20
N SER A 63 -11.82 -21.69 -22.74
CA SER A 63 -10.38 -21.87 -22.90
C SER A 63 -9.76 -20.75 -23.74
N TYR A 64 -10.44 -20.34 -24.81
CA TYR A 64 -9.96 -19.26 -25.68
C TYR A 64 -9.91 -17.92 -24.92
N LEU A 65 -10.97 -17.55 -24.22
CA LEU A 65 -11.02 -16.31 -23.43
C LEU A 65 -9.96 -16.29 -22.32
N LEU A 66 -9.76 -17.41 -21.63
CA LEU A 66 -8.75 -17.53 -20.58
C LEU A 66 -7.32 -17.46 -21.14
N ALA A 67 -7.07 -18.02 -22.32
CA ALA A 67 -5.78 -17.90 -22.98
C ALA A 67 -5.47 -16.46 -23.41
N LEU A 68 -6.48 -15.71 -23.89
CA LEU A 68 -6.33 -14.28 -24.17
C LEU A 68 -6.03 -13.48 -22.90
N ALA A 69 -6.78 -13.72 -21.82
CA ALA A 69 -6.55 -13.05 -20.54
C ALA A 69 -5.14 -13.33 -19.99
N HIS A 70 -4.61 -14.55 -20.19
CA HIS A 70 -3.24 -14.90 -19.83
C HIS A 70 -2.23 -14.02 -20.56
N LEU A 71 -2.34 -13.94 -21.89
CA LEU A 71 -1.42 -13.17 -22.73
C LEU A 71 -1.46 -11.68 -22.37
N GLU A 72 -2.64 -11.12 -22.10
CA GLU A 72 -2.78 -9.71 -21.69
C GLU A 72 -2.08 -9.45 -20.35
N ALA A 73 -2.23 -10.35 -19.37
CA ALA A 73 -1.58 -10.22 -18.06
C ALA A 73 -0.05 -10.31 -18.17
N GLU A 74 0.46 -11.23 -18.99
CA GLU A 74 1.90 -11.33 -19.29
C GLU A 74 2.43 -10.07 -19.99
N GLU A 75 1.67 -9.53 -20.93
CA GLU A 75 2.04 -8.30 -21.65
C GLU A 75 2.10 -7.08 -20.71
N HIS A 76 1.17 -6.98 -19.75
CA HIS A 76 1.20 -5.95 -18.71
C HIS A 76 2.51 -5.99 -17.90
N LEU A 77 2.95 -7.19 -17.48
CA LEU A 77 4.22 -7.37 -16.78
C LEU A 77 5.41 -6.98 -17.67
N ARG A 78 5.37 -7.36 -18.95
CA ARG A 78 6.44 -7.06 -19.92
C ARG A 78 6.59 -5.57 -20.20
N LEU A 79 5.49 -4.85 -20.41
CA LEU A 79 5.50 -3.41 -20.67
C LEU A 79 5.96 -2.60 -19.45
N ARG A 80 5.59 -3.03 -18.24
CA ARG A 80 6.02 -2.36 -17.01
C ARG A 80 7.50 -2.59 -16.73
N SER A 81 7.99 -3.81 -17.00
CA SER A 81 9.42 -4.13 -16.94
C SER A 81 10.24 -3.27 -17.89
N LYS A 82 9.78 -3.06 -19.14
CA LYS A 82 10.43 -2.15 -20.10
C LYS A 82 10.50 -0.70 -19.59
N ARG A 83 9.44 -0.22 -18.94
CA ARG A 83 9.38 1.15 -18.39
C ARG A 83 10.36 1.37 -17.24
N ARG A 84 10.67 0.33 -16.45
CA ARG A 84 11.64 0.41 -15.35
C ARG A 84 13.10 0.41 -15.82
N LEU A 85 13.36 -0.01 -17.06
CA LEU A 85 14.71 -0.11 -17.66
C LEU A 85 15.08 1.09 -18.55
N SER A 86 14.14 2.02 -18.76
CA SER A 86 14.35 3.27 -19.51
C SER A 86 14.52 4.44 -18.54
#